data_AF-A0A151ZD25-F1
#
_entry.id   AF-A0A151ZD25-F1
#
_cell.length_a   1.000
_cell.length_b   1.000
_cell.length_c   1.000
_cell.angle_alpha   90.00
_cell.angle_beta   90.00
_cell.angle_gamma   90.00
#
_symmetry.space_group_name_H-M   'P 1'
#
loop_
_entity.id
_entity.type
_entity.pdbx_description
1 polymer ?
#
loop_
_entity_poly.entity_id
_entity_poly.type
_entity_poly.pdbx_seq_one_letter_code
_entity_poly.pdbx_strand_id
1 'polypeptide(L)'
;MANLETHKLKFPWSISEKEFRKFKELNNFTSKYIDNHCIEVPVETSIDLLPLLPLLPIHISNSAPTLSKSIPELIKFNGHLNIETLNKSTINIKIMADIPTRQNGHLLNELCNWTILNNLALPNDSKAKFHLIGPNINGKFGPVVAYFPHEQHMAINIEKRKKNTIPIPPSFVIENRSYSESPNNSREYKMNKMVMYMECGVQSGVLVDSKSRVADIYCIKNLLQPHIDQPNVFVHPHALLQIQQTQLDIIQLQNSIARSQQSLQFNPMGIEGHQDILDSIQIKQTQLNILINNNHFFFENMTVVPDHPGVCHFSIPFWNQEQYQPQHGPNLIIHCVGDVNGFQLNLSSFPMV
;
A
#
# COMPACT_ATOMS: atom_id res chain seq x y z
N MET A 1 -21.93 0.90 22.33
CA MET A 1 -21.21 0.35 21.16
C MET A 1 -21.57 1.23 19.98
N ALA A 2 -20.58 1.75 19.24
CA ALA A 2 -20.86 2.44 17.99
C ALA A 2 -21.63 1.48 17.06
N ASN A 3 -22.67 1.98 16.37
CA ASN A 3 -23.33 1.19 15.32
C ASN A 3 -22.33 1.02 14.18
N LEU A 4 -21.65 -0.12 14.14
CA LEU A 4 -20.82 -0.48 13.00
C LEU A 4 -21.72 -0.64 11.78
N GLU A 5 -21.27 -0.11 10.65
CA GLU A 5 -21.92 -0.38 9.37
C GLU A 5 -21.86 -1.88 9.07
N THR A 6 -22.90 -2.39 8.43
CA THR A 6 -23.05 -3.82 8.16
C THR A 6 -23.39 -4.08 6.70
N HIS A 7 -22.96 -5.23 6.18
CA HIS A 7 -23.39 -5.74 4.89
C HIS A 7 -24.13 -7.08 5.01
N LYS A 8 -25.01 -7.33 4.03
CA LYS A 8 -25.63 -8.63 3.85
C LYS A 8 -24.65 -9.55 3.12
N LEU A 9 -24.16 -10.55 3.82
CA LEU A 9 -23.33 -11.61 3.25
C LEU A 9 -24.23 -12.78 2.86
N LYS A 10 -24.32 -13.05 1.55
CA LYS A 10 -25.15 -14.12 1.00
C LYS A 10 -24.34 -15.38 0.78
N PHE A 11 -24.94 -16.54 0.99
CA PHE A 11 -24.28 -17.84 0.84
C PHE A 11 -24.93 -18.64 -0.30
N PRO A 12 -24.13 -19.32 -1.14
CA PRO A 12 -24.66 -20.23 -2.16
C PRO A 12 -25.11 -21.59 -1.58
N TRP A 13 -25.05 -21.75 -0.25
CA TRP A 13 -25.54 -22.91 0.49
C TRP A 13 -26.40 -22.45 1.67
N SER A 14 -27.23 -23.36 2.18
CA SER A 14 -28.05 -23.11 3.36
C SER A 14 -27.20 -23.19 4.63
N ILE A 15 -27.41 -22.26 5.55
CA ILE A 15 -26.86 -22.19 6.89
C ILE A 15 -27.99 -22.50 7.88
N SER A 16 -27.72 -23.36 8.86
CA SER A 16 -28.62 -23.61 9.98
C SER A 16 -28.45 -22.56 11.08
N GLU A 17 -29.51 -22.32 11.86
CA GLU A 17 -29.44 -21.44 13.03
C GLU A 17 -28.37 -21.90 14.04
N LYS A 18 -28.13 -23.22 14.14
CA LYS A 18 -27.07 -23.79 14.98
C LYS A 18 -25.67 -23.39 14.52
N GLU A 19 -25.40 -23.44 13.22
CA GLU A 19 -24.12 -22.98 12.64
C GLU A 19 -23.95 -21.47 12.82
N PHE A 20 -25.04 -20.71 12.63
CA PHE A 20 -25.03 -19.27 12.87
C PHE A 20 -24.72 -18.91 14.33
N ARG A 21 -25.27 -19.64 15.31
CA ARG A 21 -24.94 -19.43 16.73
C ARG A 21 -23.45 -19.62 17.00
N LYS A 22 -22.85 -20.70 16.49
CA LYS A 22 -21.39 -20.95 16.59
C LYS A 22 -20.57 -19.85 15.92
N PHE A 23 -21.01 -19.40 14.74
CA PHE A 23 -20.39 -18.28 14.04
C PHE A 23 -20.38 -17.01 14.89
N LYS A 24 -21.50 -16.69 15.53
CA LYS A 24 -21.63 -15.52 16.41
C LYS A 24 -20.74 -15.63 17.65
N GLU A 25 -20.69 -16.81 18.27
CA GLU A 25 -19.80 -17.10 19.41
C GLU A 25 -18.33 -16.93 19.04
N LEU A 26 -17.91 -17.45 17.88
CA LEU A 26 -16.52 -17.39 17.41
C LEU A 26 -16.07 -15.95 17.13
N ASN A 27 -16.93 -15.14 16.51
CA ASN A 27 -16.55 -13.84 15.99
C ASN A 27 -16.81 -12.67 16.96
N ASN A 28 -17.58 -12.90 18.02
CA ASN A 28 -17.86 -11.92 19.07
C ASN A 28 -18.36 -10.54 18.59
N PHE A 29 -19.17 -10.51 17.52
CA PHE A 29 -19.85 -9.29 17.05
C PHE A 29 -21.35 -9.48 16.88
N THR A 30 -22.07 -8.36 16.85
CA THR A 30 -23.52 -8.33 16.67
C THR A 30 -23.87 -8.59 15.20
N SER A 31 -23.96 -9.87 14.83
CA SER A 31 -24.53 -10.30 13.55
C SER A 31 -26.02 -10.60 13.68
N LYS A 32 -26.76 -10.41 12.58
CA LYS A 32 -28.17 -10.81 12.47
C LYS A 32 -28.30 -11.97 11.49
N TYR A 33 -29.02 -13.01 11.90
CA TYR A 33 -29.47 -14.06 11.00
C TYR A 33 -30.70 -13.52 10.26
N ILE A 34 -30.61 -13.36 8.94
CA ILE A 34 -31.70 -12.83 8.13
C ILE A 34 -32.56 -13.99 7.64
N ASP A 35 -31.91 -14.94 6.98
CA ASP A 35 -32.50 -16.18 6.49
C ASP A 35 -31.42 -17.27 6.37
N ASN A 36 -31.81 -18.44 5.87
CA ASN A 36 -30.90 -19.57 5.72
C ASN A 36 -29.80 -19.38 4.67
N HIS A 37 -29.77 -18.29 3.89
CA HIS A 37 -28.74 -18.01 2.91
C HIS A 37 -28.13 -16.61 3.10
N CYS A 38 -28.45 -15.92 4.19
CA CYS A 38 -28.10 -14.51 4.35
C CYS A 38 -27.90 -14.16 5.82
N ILE A 39 -26.76 -13.55 6.10
CA ILE A 39 -26.47 -12.99 7.42
C ILE A 39 -26.01 -11.54 7.27
N GLU A 40 -26.21 -10.75 8.32
CA GLU A 40 -25.66 -9.40 8.45
C GLU A 40 -24.31 -9.50 9.18
N VAL A 41 -23.25 -8.97 8.56
CA VAL A 41 -21.90 -8.91 9.15
C VAL A 41 -21.39 -7.48 9.19
N PRO A 42 -20.59 -7.10 10.21
CA PRO A 42 -19.95 -5.80 10.25
C PRO A 42 -18.93 -5.63 9.11
N VAL A 43 -18.78 -4.42 8.61
CA VAL A 43 -17.70 -4.07 7.67
C VAL A 43 -16.39 -3.87 8.41
N GLU A 44 -15.26 -3.88 7.68
CA GLU A 44 -13.92 -3.61 8.21
C GLU A 44 -13.62 -4.38 9.50
N THR A 45 -14.06 -5.63 9.53
CA THR A 45 -13.85 -6.57 10.62
C THR A 45 -13.40 -7.90 10.02
N SER A 46 -12.45 -8.56 10.69
CA SER A 46 -12.05 -9.91 10.33
C SER A 46 -13.13 -10.90 10.73
N ILE A 47 -13.67 -11.62 9.75
CA ILE A 47 -14.80 -12.54 9.92
C ILE A 47 -14.31 -13.96 9.66
N ASP A 48 -14.28 -14.81 10.68
CA ASP A 48 -14.02 -16.23 10.53
C ASP A 48 -15.31 -16.98 10.18
N LEU A 49 -15.37 -17.45 8.93
CA LEU A 49 -16.50 -18.19 8.40
C LEU A 49 -16.43 -19.69 8.71
N LEU A 50 -15.42 -20.18 9.43
CA LEU A 50 -15.22 -21.62 9.65
C LEU A 50 -16.50 -22.36 10.09
N PRO A 51 -17.35 -21.82 11.00
CA PRO A 51 -18.58 -22.50 11.41
C PRO A 51 -19.68 -22.53 10.34
N LEU A 52 -19.58 -21.67 9.32
CA LEU A 52 -20.54 -21.53 8.23
C LEU A 52 -20.08 -22.24 6.94
N LEU A 53 -18.82 -22.67 6.87
CA LEU A 53 -18.31 -23.40 5.72
C LEU A 53 -18.88 -24.83 5.74
N PRO A 54 -19.35 -25.33 4.59
CA PRO A 54 -19.96 -26.65 4.54
C PRO A 54 -18.90 -27.72 4.85
N LEU A 55 -19.21 -28.60 5.79
CA LEU A 55 -18.33 -29.71 6.21
C LEU A 55 -18.11 -30.73 5.09
N LEU A 56 -19.10 -30.84 4.19
CA LEU A 56 -19.06 -31.69 3.01
C LEU A 56 -19.04 -30.80 1.75
N PRO A 57 -18.25 -31.16 0.72
CA PRO A 57 -18.13 -30.32 -0.47
C PRO A 57 -19.46 -30.18 -1.19
N ILE A 58 -19.76 -28.95 -1.61
CA ILE A 58 -20.96 -28.65 -2.38
C ILE A 58 -20.83 -29.40 -3.71
N HIS A 59 -21.71 -30.39 -3.92
CA HIS A 59 -21.78 -31.17 -5.15
C HIS A 59 -22.21 -30.26 -6.31
N ILE A 60 -21.25 -29.59 -6.95
CA ILE A 60 -21.44 -28.98 -8.26
C ILE A 60 -20.29 -29.50 -9.14
N SER A 61 -20.57 -30.58 -9.88
CA SER A 61 -19.72 -31.32 -10.83
C SER A 61 -18.87 -32.50 -10.29
N ASN A 62 -18.82 -33.57 -11.10
CA ASN A 62 -18.29 -34.91 -10.84
C ASN A 62 -16.75 -35.02 -10.70
N SER A 63 -16.06 -33.99 -10.21
CA SER A 63 -14.62 -34.04 -9.98
C SER A 63 -14.26 -33.57 -8.56
N ALA A 64 -13.90 -34.54 -7.73
CA ALA A 64 -13.30 -34.45 -6.38
C ALA A 64 -13.93 -33.41 -5.41
N PRO A 65 -14.68 -33.87 -4.40
CA PRO A 65 -15.25 -33.00 -3.38
C PRO A 65 -14.11 -32.39 -2.55
N THR A 66 -13.93 -31.07 -2.58
CA THR A 66 -12.96 -30.35 -1.74
C THR A 66 -13.56 -29.07 -1.14
N LEU A 67 -13.37 -28.85 0.17
CA LEU A 67 -13.71 -27.59 0.87
C LEU A 67 -13.01 -26.35 0.25
N SER A 68 -12.03 -26.56 -0.62
CA SER A 68 -11.22 -25.52 -1.26
C SER A 68 -12.01 -24.57 -2.17
N LYS A 69 -13.26 -24.90 -2.55
CA LYS A 69 -14.10 -24.08 -3.45
C LYS A 69 -15.08 -23.15 -2.74
N SER A 70 -15.37 -23.35 -1.46
CA SER A 70 -16.44 -22.62 -0.76
C SER A 70 -16.19 -21.10 -0.67
N ILE A 71 -14.97 -20.67 -0.33
CA ILE A 71 -14.62 -19.23 -0.27
C ILE A 71 -14.62 -18.59 -1.67
N PRO A 72 -13.98 -19.15 -2.71
CA PRO A 72 -14.10 -18.63 -4.07
C PRO A 72 -15.56 -18.48 -4.56
N GLU A 73 -16.42 -19.46 -4.28
CA GLU A 73 -17.84 -19.41 -4.65
C GLU A 73 -18.60 -18.34 -3.88
N LEU A 74 -18.35 -18.20 -2.57
CA LEU A 74 -18.90 -17.12 -1.75
C LEU A 74 -18.54 -15.75 -2.31
N ILE A 75 -17.26 -15.53 -2.68
CA ILE A 75 -16.80 -14.26 -3.26
C ILE A 75 -17.50 -14.00 -4.59
N LYS A 76 -17.63 -15.03 -5.45
CA LYS A 76 -18.36 -14.90 -6.71
C LYS A 76 -19.83 -14.52 -6.48
N PHE A 77 -20.48 -15.13 -5.49
CA PHE A 77 -21.87 -14.86 -5.13
C PHE A 77 -22.07 -13.44 -4.54
N ASN A 78 -21.04 -12.91 -3.89
CA ASN A 78 -21.01 -11.56 -3.33
C ASN A 78 -20.11 -10.62 -4.14
N GLY A 79 -20.08 -10.74 -5.47
CA GLY A 79 -19.15 -10.01 -6.35
C GLY A 79 -19.27 -8.48 -6.31
N HIS A 80 -20.29 -7.93 -5.66
CA HIS A 80 -20.47 -6.50 -5.40
C HIS A 80 -19.71 -6.02 -4.16
N LEU A 81 -19.24 -6.93 -3.29
CA LEU A 81 -18.46 -6.61 -2.09
C LEU A 81 -16.96 -6.68 -2.37
N ASN A 82 -16.19 -5.77 -1.77
CA ASN A 82 -14.73 -5.86 -1.82
C ASN A 82 -14.19 -6.77 -0.72
N ILE A 83 -14.14 -8.07 -1.02
CA ILE A 83 -13.72 -9.12 -0.06
C ILE A 83 -12.23 -9.46 -0.21
N GLU A 84 -11.44 -9.25 0.82
CA GLU A 84 -10.12 -9.89 0.97
C GLU A 84 -10.27 -11.21 1.73
N THR A 85 -9.34 -12.14 1.53
CA THR A 85 -9.34 -13.43 2.24
C THR A 85 -8.03 -13.66 2.95
N LEU A 86 -8.11 -14.24 4.13
CA LEU A 86 -6.98 -14.76 4.88
C LEU A 86 -7.23 -16.22 5.22
N ASN A 87 -6.26 -17.07 4.90
CA ASN A 87 -6.32 -18.51 5.11
C ASN A 87 -7.57 -19.13 4.45
N LYS A 88 -8.12 -20.20 5.04
CA LYS A 88 -9.20 -20.97 4.43
C LYS A 88 -10.61 -20.49 4.80
N SER A 89 -10.73 -19.62 5.80
CA SER A 89 -12.04 -19.28 6.39
C SER A 89 -12.22 -17.80 6.72
N THR A 90 -11.14 -17.03 6.86
CA THR A 90 -11.26 -15.63 7.26
C THR A 90 -11.46 -14.73 6.04
N ILE A 91 -12.44 -13.84 6.13
CA ILE A 91 -12.67 -12.79 5.14
C ILE A 91 -12.64 -11.41 5.79
N ASN A 92 -12.29 -10.41 4.99
CA ASN A 92 -12.40 -9.00 5.35
C ASN A 92 -13.23 -8.30 4.29
N ILE A 93 -14.27 -7.57 4.70
CA ILE A 93 -15.08 -6.76 3.78
C ILE A 93 -14.63 -5.32 3.90
N LYS A 94 -13.97 -4.80 2.85
CA LYS A 94 -13.51 -3.41 2.80
C LYS A 94 -14.67 -2.49 2.45
N ILE A 95 -14.73 -1.34 3.11
CA ILE A 95 -15.57 -0.21 2.71
C ILE A 95 -14.75 0.81 1.91
N MET A 96 -15.42 1.57 1.04
CA MET A 96 -14.83 2.65 0.26
C MET A 96 -15.51 3.97 0.63
N ALA A 97 -15.08 4.56 1.73
CA ALA A 97 -15.52 5.91 2.12
C ALA A 97 -14.95 6.96 1.14
N ASP A 98 -15.63 8.11 0.99
CA ASP A 98 -15.28 9.14 -0.01
C ASP A 98 -13.85 9.66 0.14
N ILE A 99 -13.47 10.15 1.34
CA ILE A 99 -12.14 10.74 1.56
C ILE A 99 -11.01 9.72 1.32
N PRO A 100 -11.01 8.51 1.94
CA PRO A 100 -10.00 7.49 1.63
C PRO A 100 -9.98 7.09 0.15
N THR A 101 -11.12 7.07 -0.53
CA THR A 101 -11.16 6.73 -1.97
C THR A 101 -10.45 7.79 -2.82
N ARG A 102 -10.64 9.08 -2.52
CA ARG A 102 -9.93 10.18 -3.20
C ARG A 102 -8.43 10.13 -2.93
N GLN A 103 -8.06 9.88 -1.68
CA GLN A 103 -6.67 9.67 -1.27
C GLN A 103 -6.03 8.50 -2.02
N ASN A 104 -6.73 7.37 -2.15
CA ASN A 104 -6.25 6.21 -2.91
C ASN A 104 -5.99 6.56 -4.38
N GLY A 105 -6.87 7.35 -5.00
CA GLY A 105 -6.67 7.86 -6.36
C GLY A 105 -5.44 8.77 -6.48
N HIS A 106 -5.20 9.62 -5.48
CA HIS A 106 -4.00 10.45 -5.40
C HIS A 106 -2.73 9.59 -5.31
N LEU A 107 -2.69 8.60 -4.41
CA LEU A 107 -1.54 7.69 -4.25
C LEU A 107 -1.24 6.90 -5.53
N LEU A 108 -2.29 6.46 -6.22
CA LEU A 108 -2.14 5.78 -7.52
C LEU A 108 -1.51 6.70 -8.55
N ASN A 109 -1.96 7.96 -8.62
CA ASN A 109 -1.44 8.94 -9.55
C ASN A 109 0.05 9.24 -9.30
N GLU A 110 0.46 9.41 -8.03
CA GLU A 110 1.86 9.62 -7.68
C GLU A 110 2.73 8.44 -8.13
N LEU A 111 2.29 7.20 -7.90
CA LEU A 111 3.06 6.03 -8.34
C LEU A 111 3.06 5.89 -9.86
N CYS A 112 1.94 6.19 -10.55
CA CYS A 112 1.89 6.25 -12.01
C CYS A 112 2.92 7.26 -12.57
N ASN A 113 2.95 8.48 -12.03
CA ASN A 113 3.91 9.51 -12.44
C ASN A 113 5.35 9.02 -12.27
N TRP A 114 5.67 8.43 -11.12
CA TRP A 114 6.98 7.83 -10.89
C TRP A 114 7.30 6.72 -11.90
N THR A 115 6.37 5.81 -12.18
CA THR A 115 6.62 4.74 -13.18
C THR A 115 6.84 5.28 -14.59
N ILE A 116 6.09 6.31 -15.00
CA ILE A 116 6.25 6.95 -16.32
C ILE A 116 7.60 7.64 -16.43
N LEU A 117 7.99 8.42 -15.42
CA LEU A 117 9.28 9.12 -15.39
C LEU A 117 10.48 8.17 -15.46
N ASN A 118 10.33 6.96 -14.92
CA ASN A 118 11.38 5.94 -14.92
C ASN A 118 11.25 4.91 -16.08
N ASN A 119 10.29 5.10 -17.00
CA ASN A 119 10.01 4.18 -18.10
C ASN A 119 9.74 2.73 -17.64
N LEU A 120 8.95 2.59 -16.58
CA LEU A 120 8.58 1.33 -15.93
C LEU A 120 7.13 0.93 -16.25
N ALA A 121 6.74 -0.29 -15.87
CA ALA A 121 5.36 -0.74 -15.98
C ALA A 121 4.42 0.09 -15.08
N LEU A 122 3.18 0.32 -15.53
CA LEU A 122 2.18 1.02 -14.72
C LEU A 122 1.75 0.17 -13.50
N PRO A 123 1.41 0.82 -12.37
CA PRO A 123 0.96 0.12 -11.17
C PRO A 123 -0.46 -0.42 -11.29
N ASN A 124 -0.85 -1.27 -10.34
CA ASN A 124 -2.21 -1.75 -10.14
C ASN A 124 -2.95 -0.91 -9.08
N ASP A 125 -4.24 -0.67 -9.33
CA ASP A 125 -5.14 0.00 -8.40
C ASP A 125 -5.72 -0.96 -7.35
N SER A 126 -6.55 -0.41 -6.46
CA SER A 126 -7.19 -1.15 -5.37
C SER A 126 -8.21 -2.23 -5.79
N LYS A 127 -8.52 -2.37 -7.08
CA LYS A 127 -9.39 -3.45 -7.59
C LYS A 127 -8.59 -4.73 -7.83
N ALA A 128 -7.29 -4.61 -8.08
CA ALA A 128 -6.41 -5.77 -8.18
C ALA A 128 -6.25 -6.45 -6.82
N LYS A 129 -6.21 -7.78 -6.84
CA LYS A 129 -5.87 -8.59 -5.67
C LYS A 129 -4.62 -9.40 -5.96
N PHE A 130 -3.85 -9.68 -4.92
CA PHE A 130 -2.64 -10.48 -4.99
C PHE A 130 -2.81 -11.71 -4.12
N HIS A 131 -2.47 -12.87 -4.65
CA HIS A 131 -2.39 -14.10 -3.87
C HIS A 131 -1.08 -14.08 -3.11
N LEU A 132 -1.18 -13.88 -1.80
CA LEU A 132 -0.06 -13.86 -0.88
C LEU A 132 0.07 -15.22 -0.20
N ILE A 133 1.27 -15.77 -0.20
CA ILE A 133 1.62 -17.05 0.42
C ILE A 133 2.89 -16.84 1.26
N GLY A 134 2.81 -17.11 2.57
CA GLY A 134 3.88 -16.96 3.53
C GLY A 134 3.70 -17.93 4.73
N PRO A 135 4.56 -17.84 5.77
CA PRO A 135 4.61 -18.82 6.86
C PRO A 135 3.25 -19.11 7.53
N ASN A 136 2.40 -18.09 7.70
CA ASN A 136 1.07 -18.21 8.32
C ASN A 136 -0.03 -17.53 7.47
N ILE A 137 0.26 -17.29 6.20
CA ILE A 137 -0.56 -16.47 5.33
C ILE A 137 -0.82 -17.24 4.04
N ASN A 138 -2.09 -17.48 3.73
CA ASN A 138 -2.51 -17.90 2.40
C ASN A 138 -3.80 -17.17 2.07
N GLY A 139 -3.71 -16.08 1.30
CA GLY A 139 -4.84 -15.18 1.16
C GLY A 139 -4.79 -14.31 -0.09
N LYS A 140 -5.87 -13.58 -0.32
CA LYS A 140 -6.03 -12.66 -1.45
C LYS A 140 -6.25 -11.27 -0.89
N PHE A 141 -5.29 -10.39 -1.12
CA PHE A 141 -5.28 -9.03 -0.56
C PHE A 141 -5.22 -7.99 -1.67
N GLY A 142 -6.00 -6.92 -1.51
CA GLY A 142 -6.01 -5.77 -2.40
C GLY A 142 -5.40 -4.56 -1.69
N PRO A 143 -4.11 -4.26 -1.91
CA PRO A 143 -3.51 -3.02 -1.41
C PRO A 143 -4.20 -1.80 -2.05
N VAL A 144 -3.89 -0.61 -1.57
CA VAL A 144 -4.43 0.63 -2.18
C VAL A 144 -3.81 0.85 -3.56
N VAL A 145 -2.48 0.69 -3.63
CA VAL A 145 -1.71 0.64 -4.88
C VAL A 145 -0.67 -0.45 -4.76
N ALA A 146 -0.38 -1.13 -5.86
CA ALA A 146 0.74 -2.07 -5.94
C ALA A 146 1.54 -1.89 -7.22
N TYR A 147 2.83 -2.19 -7.14
CA TYR A 147 3.73 -2.18 -8.28
C TYR A 147 4.62 -3.43 -8.27
N PHE A 148 4.93 -3.92 -9.47
CA PHE A 148 5.99 -4.89 -9.68
C PHE A 148 6.61 -4.68 -11.07
N PRO A 149 7.91 -5.05 -11.25
CA PRO A 149 8.62 -4.86 -12.50
C PRO A 149 7.94 -5.52 -13.70
N HIS A 150 8.20 -4.96 -14.88
CA HIS A 150 7.68 -5.47 -16.15
C HIS A 150 8.02 -6.94 -16.36
N GLU A 151 9.26 -7.35 -16.04
CA GLU A 151 9.73 -8.73 -16.18
C GLU A 151 8.90 -9.70 -15.33
N GLN A 152 8.65 -9.34 -14.07
CA GLN A 152 7.79 -10.11 -13.17
C GLN A 152 6.35 -10.19 -13.69
N HIS A 153 5.84 -9.11 -14.31
CA HIS A 153 4.53 -9.11 -14.96
C HIS A 153 4.45 -10.00 -16.20
N MET A 154 5.47 -9.96 -17.05
CA MET A 154 5.52 -10.77 -18.26
C MET A 154 5.75 -12.25 -17.98
N ALA A 155 6.38 -12.60 -16.86
CA ALA A 155 6.51 -13.98 -16.40
C ALA A 155 5.15 -14.63 -16.05
N ILE A 156 4.10 -13.84 -15.79
CA ILE A 156 2.76 -14.35 -15.52
C ILE A 156 2.06 -14.69 -16.85
N ASN A 157 1.61 -15.95 -16.97
CA ASN A 157 0.79 -16.38 -18.09
C ASN A 157 -0.43 -15.45 -18.30
N ILE A 158 -0.71 -15.09 -19.56
CA ILE A 158 -1.76 -14.12 -19.92
C ILE A 158 -3.15 -14.50 -19.40
N GLU A 159 -3.49 -15.78 -19.33
CA GLU A 159 -4.79 -16.24 -18.81
C GLU A 159 -4.90 -16.10 -17.29
N LYS A 160 -3.77 -16.04 -16.57
CA LYS A 160 -3.75 -15.66 -15.15
C LYS A 160 -3.86 -14.14 -14.99
N ARG A 161 -3.20 -13.36 -15.86
CA ARG A 161 -3.25 -11.88 -15.84
C ARG A 161 -4.64 -11.30 -16.12
N LYS A 162 -5.44 -11.97 -16.95
CA LYS A 162 -6.84 -11.59 -17.21
C LYS A 162 -7.77 -11.75 -16.00
N LYS A 163 -7.32 -12.38 -14.91
CA LYS A 163 -8.12 -12.58 -13.69
C LYS A 163 -7.90 -11.41 -12.73
N ASN A 164 -8.90 -11.15 -11.88
CA ASN A 164 -8.82 -10.12 -10.84
C ASN A 164 -7.85 -10.45 -9.69
N THR A 165 -7.22 -11.64 -9.71
CA THR A 165 -6.23 -12.05 -8.70
C THR A 165 -4.92 -12.43 -9.38
N ILE A 166 -3.89 -11.65 -9.10
CA ILE A 166 -2.51 -11.85 -9.53
C ILE A 166 -1.89 -12.94 -8.63
N PRO A 167 -1.26 -13.98 -9.18
CA PRO A 167 -0.87 -15.19 -8.45
C PRO A 167 0.47 -15.07 -7.69
N ILE A 168 1.05 -13.87 -7.61
CA ILE A 168 2.34 -13.59 -6.99
C ILE A 168 2.24 -12.30 -6.18
N PRO A 169 3.07 -12.08 -5.15
CA PRO A 169 3.14 -10.80 -4.47
C PRO A 169 3.66 -9.69 -5.42
N PRO A 170 3.22 -8.43 -5.23
CA PRO A 170 3.87 -7.29 -5.86
C PRO A 170 5.24 -7.03 -5.23
N SER A 171 6.11 -6.23 -5.87
CA SER A 171 7.38 -5.81 -5.27
C SER A 171 7.19 -4.68 -4.26
N PHE A 172 6.23 -3.79 -4.53
CA PHE A 172 5.95 -2.62 -3.72
C PHE A 172 4.45 -2.46 -3.49
N VAL A 173 4.06 -2.06 -2.28
CA VAL A 173 2.67 -1.77 -1.92
C VAL A 173 2.53 -0.44 -1.21
N ILE A 174 1.42 0.25 -1.48
CA ILE A 174 0.95 1.37 -0.68
C ILE A 174 -0.36 0.95 -0.02
N GLU A 175 -0.46 1.20 1.27
CA GLU A 175 -1.72 1.14 2.03
C GLU A 175 -2.05 2.54 2.56
N ASN A 176 -3.35 2.80 2.68
CA ASN A 176 -3.88 4.04 3.26
C ASN A 176 -4.83 3.65 4.40
N ARG A 177 -4.63 4.23 5.57
CA ARG A 177 -5.54 4.04 6.69
C ARG A 177 -6.80 4.89 6.45
N SER A 178 -7.98 4.29 6.64
CA SER A 178 -9.25 5.01 6.56
C SER A 178 -9.51 5.77 7.88
N TYR A 179 -10.66 6.42 8.01
CA TYR A 179 -11.03 7.17 9.22
C TYR A 179 -12.00 6.43 10.14
N SER A 180 -12.43 5.22 9.77
CA SER A 180 -13.41 4.50 10.56
C SER A 180 -12.83 4.05 11.91
N GLU A 181 -13.71 3.86 12.89
CA GLU A 181 -13.36 3.28 14.19
C GLU A 181 -13.45 1.76 14.20
N SER A 182 -13.59 1.13 13.02
CA SER A 182 -13.68 -0.32 12.88
C SER A 182 -12.35 -1.00 13.23
N PRO A 183 -12.35 -2.23 13.79
CA PRO A 183 -11.12 -2.90 14.22
C PRO A 183 -10.06 -3.06 13.13
N ASN A 184 -10.44 -3.41 11.89
CA ASN A 184 -9.48 -3.56 10.78
C ASN A 184 -8.95 -2.21 10.24
N ASN A 185 -9.36 -1.10 10.84
CA ASN A 185 -8.83 0.21 10.54
C ASN A 185 -7.98 0.80 11.68
N SER A 186 -7.72 0.03 12.76
CA SER A 186 -6.69 0.42 13.72
C SER A 186 -5.32 0.53 13.03
N ARG A 187 -4.47 1.44 13.51
CA ARG A 187 -3.10 1.57 12.96
C ARG A 187 -2.36 0.24 13.08
N GLU A 188 -2.46 -0.41 14.24
CA GLU A 188 -1.88 -1.72 14.51
C GLU A 188 -2.31 -2.77 13.49
N TYR A 189 -3.60 -2.87 13.16
CA TYR A 189 -4.07 -3.81 12.14
C TYR A 189 -3.45 -3.51 10.77
N LYS A 190 -3.35 -2.23 10.39
CA LYS A 190 -2.72 -1.83 9.12
C LYS A 190 -1.22 -2.13 9.11
N MET A 191 -0.52 -1.89 10.22
CA MET A 191 0.89 -2.25 10.38
C MET A 191 1.09 -3.77 10.26
N ASN A 192 0.25 -4.57 10.93
CA ASN A 192 0.27 -6.03 10.80
C ASN A 192 0.02 -6.48 9.36
N LYS A 193 -0.88 -5.80 8.63
CA LYS A 193 -1.09 -6.08 7.21
C LYS A 193 0.16 -5.76 6.37
N MET A 194 0.89 -4.69 6.68
CA MET A 194 2.18 -4.38 6.02
C MET A 194 3.21 -5.47 6.28
N VAL A 195 3.31 -5.95 7.52
CA VAL A 195 4.17 -7.09 7.88
C VAL A 195 3.80 -8.34 7.07
N MET A 196 2.50 -8.64 6.96
CA MET A 196 2.03 -9.78 6.15
C MET A 196 2.44 -9.68 4.68
N TYR A 197 2.41 -8.47 4.09
CA TYR A 197 2.93 -8.25 2.73
C TYR A 197 4.42 -8.64 2.65
N MET A 198 5.25 -8.14 3.58
CA MET A 198 6.69 -8.40 3.59
C MET A 198 7.01 -9.89 3.79
N GLU A 199 6.32 -10.57 4.71
CA GLU A 199 6.48 -12.01 4.94
C GLU A 199 6.06 -12.87 3.74
N CYS A 200 5.21 -12.34 2.86
CA CYS A 200 4.79 -12.98 1.62
C CYS A 200 5.67 -12.61 0.42
N GLY A 201 6.79 -11.92 0.62
CA GLY A 201 7.77 -11.62 -0.43
C GLY A 201 7.59 -10.27 -1.12
N VAL A 202 6.73 -9.38 -0.62
CA VAL A 202 6.77 -7.97 -1.01
C VAL A 202 8.10 -7.38 -0.50
N GLN A 203 8.82 -6.65 -1.34
CA GLN A 203 10.14 -6.12 -0.95
C GLN A 203 10.02 -4.95 0.01
N SER A 204 9.06 -4.07 -0.23
CA SER A 204 8.89 -2.86 0.56
C SER A 204 7.52 -2.24 0.38
N GLY A 205 7.19 -1.26 1.23
CA GLY A 205 5.88 -0.63 1.17
C GLY A 205 5.75 0.57 2.08
N VAL A 206 4.69 1.35 1.83
CA VAL A 206 4.36 2.54 2.61
C VAL A 206 2.93 2.41 3.13
N LEU A 207 2.75 2.61 4.43
CA LEU A 207 1.44 2.82 5.05
C LEU A 207 1.31 4.31 5.35
N VAL A 208 0.40 4.98 4.65
CA VAL A 208 0.04 6.38 4.92
C VAL A 208 -1.09 6.38 5.96
N ASP A 209 -0.83 6.97 7.13
CA ASP A 209 -1.81 7.16 8.18
C ASP A 209 -2.08 8.66 8.36
N SER A 210 -3.09 9.15 7.65
CA SER A 210 -3.50 10.55 7.71
C SER A 210 -4.14 10.95 9.04
N LYS A 211 -4.75 9.99 9.76
CA LYS A 211 -5.35 10.19 11.08
C LYS A 211 -4.29 10.41 12.14
N SER A 212 -3.23 9.59 12.12
CA SER A 212 -2.08 9.73 13.03
C SER A 212 -1.01 10.70 12.51
N ARG A 213 -1.15 11.18 11.26
CA ARG A 213 -0.21 12.08 10.57
C ARG A 213 1.21 11.49 10.50
N VAL A 214 1.29 10.23 10.11
CA VAL A 214 2.52 9.44 10.00
C VAL A 214 2.54 8.68 8.67
N ALA A 215 3.72 8.52 8.08
CA ALA A 215 3.97 7.47 7.10
C ALA A 215 4.86 6.39 7.71
N ASP A 216 4.41 5.14 7.69
CA ASP A 216 5.20 3.99 8.11
C ASP A 216 5.81 3.32 6.89
N ILE A 217 7.11 3.10 6.93
CA ILE A 217 7.90 2.58 5.83
C ILE A 217 8.39 1.18 6.20
N TYR A 218 8.17 0.21 5.31
CA TYR A 218 8.48 -1.19 5.55
C TYR A 218 9.43 -1.72 4.48
N CYS A 219 10.33 -2.62 4.88
CA CYS A 219 11.24 -3.32 3.98
C CYS A 219 11.55 -4.73 4.52
N ILE A 220 11.75 -5.69 3.62
CA ILE A 220 12.30 -7.00 4.00
C ILE A 220 13.76 -6.87 4.41
N LYS A 221 14.12 -7.51 5.52
CA LYS A 221 15.44 -7.38 6.15
C LYS A 221 16.60 -7.83 5.26
N ASN A 222 16.38 -8.79 4.36
CA ASN A 222 17.41 -9.30 3.46
C ASN A 222 17.88 -8.29 2.40
N LEU A 223 17.16 -7.17 2.22
CA LEU A 223 17.60 -6.04 1.40
C LEU A 223 18.41 -5.01 2.19
N LEU A 224 18.61 -5.23 3.49
CA LEU A 224 19.29 -4.31 4.38
C LEU A 224 20.55 -4.93 4.98
N GLN A 225 21.45 -4.06 5.42
CA GLN A 225 22.67 -4.42 6.16
C GLN A 225 22.56 -3.92 7.60
N PRO A 226 23.10 -4.65 8.58
CA PRO A 226 23.14 -4.18 9.96
C PRO A 226 24.01 -2.92 10.06
N HIS A 227 23.56 -1.95 10.85
CA HIS A 227 24.35 -0.79 11.17
C HIS A 227 25.50 -1.18 12.11
N ILE A 228 26.70 -0.68 11.83
CA ILE A 228 27.88 -0.90 12.68
C ILE A 228 27.60 -0.23 14.05
N ASP A 229 27.78 -0.94 15.15
CA ASP A 229 27.57 -0.45 16.53
C ASP A 229 26.12 -0.25 17.00
N GLN A 230 25.10 -0.55 16.18
CA GLN A 230 23.69 -0.47 16.61
C GLN A 230 22.96 -1.79 16.37
N PRO A 231 22.85 -2.67 17.38
CA PRO A 231 22.15 -3.93 17.22
C PRO A 231 20.69 -3.68 16.87
N ASN A 232 20.16 -4.46 15.94
CA ASN A 232 18.78 -4.38 15.43
C ASN A 232 18.44 -3.13 14.62
N VAL A 233 19.43 -2.30 14.28
CA VAL A 233 19.28 -1.20 13.35
C VAL A 233 19.88 -1.58 12.00
N PHE A 234 19.17 -1.26 10.92
CA PHE A 234 19.51 -1.68 9.57
C PHE A 234 19.50 -0.48 8.61
N VAL A 235 20.32 -0.57 7.58
CA VAL A 235 20.47 0.43 6.53
C VAL A 235 20.49 -0.24 5.17
N HIS A 236 19.86 0.38 4.17
CA HIS A 236 19.96 -0.10 2.80
C HIS A 236 21.37 0.18 2.23
N PRO A 237 22.02 -0.77 1.53
CA PRO A 237 23.41 -0.61 1.05
C PRO A 237 23.64 0.63 0.18
N HIS A 238 22.60 1.09 -0.51
CA HIS A 238 22.67 2.25 -1.40
C HIS A 238 22.27 3.59 -0.74
N ALA A 239 21.88 3.60 0.55
CA ALA A 239 21.39 4.81 1.20
C ALA A 239 22.44 5.93 1.19
N LEU A 240 23.67 5.65 1.62
CA LEU A 240 24.76 6.64 1.64
C LEU A 240 25.10 7.17 0.25
N LEU A 241 25.16 6.29 -0.75
CA LEU A 241 25.41 6.69 -2.14
C LEU A 241 24.30 7.60 -2.66
N GLN A 242 23.04 7.30 -2.34
CA GLN A 242 21.91 8.12 -2.78
C GLN A 242 21.88 9.49 -2.09
N ILE A 243 22.28 9.57 -0.81
CA ILE A 243 22.44 10.84 -0.09
C ILE A 243 23.51 11.70 -0.78
N GLN A 244 24.67 11.12 -1.05
CA GLN A 244 25.77 11.82 -1.74
C GLN A 244 25.36 12.26 -3.14
N GLN A 245 24.69 11.39 -3.90
CA GLN A 245 24.20 11.73 -5.23
C GLN A 245 23.19 12.88 -5.18
N THR A 246 22.25 12.86 -4.24
CA THR A 246 21.25 13.94 -4.06
C THR A 246 21.95 15.28 -3.78
N GLN A 247 22.98 15.28 -2.93
CA GLN A 247 23.77 16.47 -2.64
C GLN A 247 24.51 16.99 -3.87
N LEU A 248 25.12 16.09 -4.65
CA LEU A 248 25.79 16.44 -5.90
C LEU A 248 24.80 17.01 -6.93
N ASP A 249 23.61 16.44 -7.07
CA ASP A 249 22.56 16.91 -7.99
C ASP A 249 22.11 18.33 -7.63
N ILE A 250 21.95 18.63 -6.33
CA ILE A 250 21.64 19.98 -5.83
C ILE A 250 22.73 20.97 -6.26
N ILE A 251 24.01 20.63 -6.03
CA ILE A 251 25.15 21.50 -6.37
C ILE A 251 25.22 21.72 -7.89
N GLN A 252 25.04 20.66 -8.68
CA GLN A 252 25.07 20.75 -10.14
C GLN A 252 23.95 21.63 -10.70
N LEU A 253 22.73 21.51 -10.16
CA LEU A 253 21.60 22.35 -10.53
C LEU A 253 21.85 23.82 -10.18
N GLN A 254 22.34 24.12 -8.98
CA GLN A 254 22.71 25.47 -8.57
C GLN A 254 23.75 26.09 -9.51
N ASN A 255 24.83 25.35 -9.81
CA ASN A 255 25.86 25.80 -10.74
C ASN A 255 25.33 25.97 -12.17
N SER A 256 24.40 25.11 -12.62
CA SER A 256 23.79 25.29 -13.93
C SER A 256 22.89 26.52 -13.99
N ILE A 257 22.14 26.83 -12.94
CA ILE A 257 21.30 28.02 -12.86
C ILE A 257 22.18 29.27 -12.89
N ALA A 258 23.24 29.31 -12.09
CA ALA A 258 24.18 30.43 -12.05
C ALA A 258 24.84 30.70 -13.43
N ARG A 259 25.26 29.65 -14.15
CA ARG A 259 25.80 29.79 -15.51
C ARG A 259 24.77 30.33 -16.51
N SER A 260 23.53 29.84 -16.46
CA SER A 260 22.44 30.36 -17.30
C SER A 260 22.15 31.83 -16.99
N GLN A 261 22.16 32.23 -15.71
CA GLN A 261 22.00 33.63 -15.32
C GLN A 261 23.16 34.52 -15.80
N GLN A 262 24.40 34.05 -15.73
CA GLN A 262 25.55 34.76 -16.30
C GLN A 262 25.40 34.93 -17.82
N SER A 263 24.95 33.90 -18.53
CA SER A 263 24.77 34.00 -20.00
C SER A 263 23.75 35.06 -20.41
N LEU A 264 22.70 35.30 -19.59
CA LEU A 264 21.75 36.39 -19.80
C LEU A 264 22.38 37.78 -19.63
N GLN A 265 23.45 37.90 -18.84
CA GLN A 265 24.12 39.18 -18.59
C GLN A 265 25.13 39.55 -19.69
N PHE A 266 25.74 38.55 -20.33
CA PHE A 266 26.92 38.77 -21.19
C PHE A 266 26.70 38.46 -22.69
N ASN A 267 25.61 37.82 -23.10
CA ASN A 267 25.33 37.56 -24.51
C ASN A 267 24.22 38.47 -25.08
N PRO A 268 24.48 39.24 -26.14
CA PRO A 268 23.44 39.94 -26.89
C PRO A 268 22.71 38.92 -27.79
N MET A 269 21.92 38.04 -27.19
CA MET A 269 21.02 37.17 -27.95
C MET A 269 19.78 37.94 -28.39
N GLY A 270 19.16 37.49 -29.49
CA GLY A 270 17.81 37.93 -29.84
C GLY A 270 16.78 37.60 -28.75
N ILE A 271 15.58 38.17 -28.88
CA ILE A 271 14.48 38.03 -27.90
C ILE A 271 14.12 36.54 -27.67
N GLU A 272 14.11 35.72 -28.74
CA GLU A 272 13.80 34.29 -28.65
C GLU A 272 14.83 33.52 -27.81
N GLY A 273 16.13 33.73 -28.04
CA GLY A 273 17.17 33.06 -27.25
C GLY A 273 17.15 33.46 -25.77
N HIS A 274 16.77 34.70 -25.46
CA HIS A 274 16.59 35.14 -24.07
C HIS A 274 15.47 34.36 -23.38
N GLN A 275 14.34 34.18 -24.06
CA GLN A 275 13.20 33.44 -23.51
C GLN A 275 13.56 31.98 -23.25
N ASP A 276 14.25 31.31 -24.18
CA ASP A 276 14.69 29.92 -24.00
C ASP A 276 15.57 29.72 -22.75
N ILE A 277 16.47 30.68 -22.48
CA ILE A 277 17.31 30.62 -21.27
C ILE A 277 16.49 30.86 -20.01
N LEU A 278 15.55 31.81 -20.03
CA LEU A 278 14.65 32.05 -18.90
C LEU A 278 13.80 30.82 -18.58
N ASP A 279 13.23 30.17 -19.60
CA ASP A 279 12.46 28.94 -19.45
C ASP A 279 13.34 27.81 -18.89
N SER A 280 14.57 27.67 -19.39
CA SER A 280 15.55 26.72 -18.88
C SER A 280 15.89 26.96 -17.40
N ILE A 281 16.08 28.22 -16.99
CA ILE A 281 16.32 28.59 -15.58
C ILE A 281 15.10 28.20 -14.74
N GLN A 282 13.89 28.52 -15.19
CA GLN A 282 12.67 28.24 -14.45
C GLN A 282 12.45 26.73 -14.24
N ILE A 283 12.72 25.91 -15.26
CA ILE A 283 12.66 24.45 -15.16
C ILE A 283 13.66 23.95 -14.12
N LYS A 284 14.93 24.39 -14.20
CA LYS A 284 15.98 23.98 -13.24
C LYS A 284 15.70 24.45 -11.83
N GLN A 285 15.15 25.66 -11.66
CA GLN A 285 14.73 26.17 -10.36
C GLN A 285 13.61 25.32 -9.76
N THR A 286 12.67 24.88 -10.59
CA THR A 286 11.60 23.96 -10.16
C THR A 286 12.19 22.61 -9.70
N GLN A 287 13.12 22.04 -10.46
CA GLN A 287 13.84 20.81 -10.07
C GLN A 287 14.61 20.98 -8.77
N LEU A 288 15.34 22.10 -8.61
CA LEU A 288 16.08 22.41 -7.40
C LEU A 288 15.15 22.55 -6.19
N ASN A 289 14.01 23.24 -6.36
CA ASN A 289 13.01 23.40 -5.31
C ASN A 289 12.42 22.06 -4.87
N ILE A 290 12.23 21.10 -5.79
CA ILE A 290 11.78 19.74 -5.45
C ILE A 290 12.82 19.04 -4.56
N LEU A 291 14.12 19.15 -4.88
CA LEU A 291 15.19 18.50 -4.10
C LEU A 291 15.47 19.18 -2.75
N ILE A 292 15.24 20.48 -2.63
CA ILE A 292 15.53 21.22 -1.39
C ILE A 292 14.33 21.24 -0.45
N ASN A 293 13.12 21.40 -0.98
CA ASN A 293 11.93 21.66 -0.15
C ASN A 293 11.14 20.40 0.21
N ASN A 294 11.40 19.27 -0.45
CA ASN A 294 10.78 18.02 -0.07
C ASN A 294 11.60 17.34 1.03
N ASN A 295 10.91 16.61 1.90
CA ASN A 295 11.59 15.84 2.94
C ASN A 295 12.12 14.54 2.33
N HIS A 296 13.45 14.43 2.21
CA HIS A 296 14.12 13.22 1.74
C HIS A 296 14.23 12.20 2.86
N PHE A 297 13.74 10.99 2.63
CA PHE A 297 13.89 9.86 3.53
C PHE A 297 14.60 8.72 2.84
N PHE A 298 15.63 8.22 3.50
CA PHE A 298 16.41 7.07 3.07
C PHE A 298 16.11 5.91 4.01
N PHE A 299 16.30 4.67 3.54
CA PHE A 299 16.18 3.48 4.38
C PHE A 299 17.39 3.36 5.31
N GLU A 300 17.51 4.32 6.20
CA GLU A 300 18.47 4.40 7.29
C GLU A 300 17.70 4.23 8.60
N ASN A 301 18.37 3.71 9.63
CA ASN A 301 17.77 3.52 10.95
C ASN A 301 16.52 2.62 10.96
N MET A 302 16.43 1.66 10.03
CA MET A 302 15.34 0.70 9.95
C MET A 302 15.41 -0.25 11.14
N THR A 303 14.32 -0.43 11.89
CA THR A 303 14.28 -1.31 13.06
C THR A 303 13.46 -2.56 12.79
N VAL A 304 13.90 -3.70 13.33
CA VAL A 304 13.16 -4.96 13.22
C VAL A 304 11.79 -4.81 13.90
N VAL A 305 10.74 -5.24 13.20
CA VAL A 305 9.39 -5.30 13.78
C VAL A 305 9.38 -6.39 14.85
N PRO A 306 8.88 -6.13 16.08
CA PRO A 306 8.75 -7.15 17.12
C PRO A 306 8.05 -8.41 16.61
N ASP A 307 8.56 -9.59 16.99
CA ASP A 307 8.06 -10.90 16.58
C ASP A 307 8.14 -11.24 15.07
N HIS A 308 8.64 -10.32 14.24
CA HIS A 308 8.78 -10.48 12.78
C HIS A 308 10.22 -10.21 12.34
N PRO A 309 11.18 -11.12 12.64
CA PRO A 309 12.61 -10.88 12.47
C PRO A 309 13.08 -10.69 11.01
N GLY A 310 12.22 -11.00 10.04
CA GLY A 310 12.45 -10.79 8.61
C GLY A 310 11.97 -9.44 8.08
N VAL A 311 11.33 -8.62 8.91
CA VAL A 311 10.71 -7.35 8.51
C VAL A 311 11.29 -6.20 9.33
N CYS A 312 11.69 -5.13 8.64
CA CYS A 312 12.12 -3.90 9.27
C CYS A 312 11.17 -2.75 8.90
N HIS A 313 11.05 -1.78 9.81
CA HIS A 313 10.26 -0.58 9.59
C HIS A 313 10.84 0.65 10.30
N PHE A 314 10.36 1.82 9.89
CA PHE A 314 10.46 3.07 10.66
C PHE A 314 9.25 3.96 10.37
N SER A 315 8.98 4.89 11.27
CA SER A 315 7.87 5.84 11.18
C SER A 315 8.40 7.24 10.89
N ILE A 316 7.74 7.92 9.95
CA ILE A 316 7.98 9.32 9.61
C ILE A 316 6.81 10.14 10.14
N PRO A 317 6.97 10.87 11.25
CA PRO A 317 5.97 11.86 11.64
C PRO A 317 5.93 12.97 10.58
N PHE A 318 4.74 13.36 10.14
CA PHE A 318 4.61 14.42 9.14
C PHE A 318 5.08 15.77 9.68
N TRP A 319 4.81 16.04 10.96
CA TRP A 319 5.21 17.26 11.64
C TRP A 319 5.51 16.96 13.12
N ASN A 320 6.22 17.88 13.78
CA ASN A 320 6.39 17.81 15.23
C ASN A 320 5.03 18.03 15.91
N GLN A 321 4.70 17.17 16.88
CA GLN A 321 3.37 17.15 17.53
C GLN A 321 3.04 18.45 18.29
N GLU A 322 4.04 19.28 18.57
CA GLU A 322 3.89 20.53 19.33
C GLU A 322 3.52 21.75 18.47
N GLN A 323 3.42 21.60 17.15
CA GLN A 323 3.15 22.71 16.22
C GLN A 323 1.75 22.64 15.59
N TYR A 324 1.35 23.75 14.96
CA TYR A 324 0.15 23.81 14.11
C TYR A 324 0.12 22.61 13.16
N GLN A 325 -1.02 21.92 13.11
CA GLN A 325 -1.22 20.76 12.25
C GLN A 325 -1.86 21.21 10.93
N PRO A 326 -1.12 21.20 9.81
CA PRO A 326 -1.66 21.54 8.51
C PRO A 326 -2.83 20.63 8.11
N GLN A 327 -3.71 21.17 7.27
CA GLN A 327 -4.84 20.43 6.71
C GLN A 327 -4.39 19.35 5.71
N HIS A 328 -3.21 19.51 5.10
CA HIS A 328 -2.65 18.60 4.10
C HIS A 328 -1.26 18.13 4.50
N GLY A 329 -0.84 16.99 3.95
CA GLY A 329 0.45 16.38 4.24
C GLY A 329 1.68 17.11 3.67
N PRO A 330 2.87 16.79 4.18
CA PRO A 330 4.14 17.23 3.62
C PRO A 330 4.50 16.43 2.36
N ASN A 331 5.31 17.01 1.48
CA ASN A 331 5.88 16.26 0.37
C ASN A 331 7.07 15.44 0.84
N LEU A 332 7.09 14.17 0.46
CA LEU A 332 8.12 13.21 0.82
C LEU A 332 8.81 12.71 -0.44
N ILE A 333 10.11 12.49 -0.40
CA ILE A 333 10.83 11.70 -1.41
C ILE A 333 11.45 10.53 -0.68
N ILE A 334 11.02 9.32 -1.03
CA ILE A 334 11.44 8.09 -0.37
C ILE A 334 12.44 7.37 -1.28
N HIS A 335 13.65 7.19 -0.77
CA HIS A 335 14.76 6.56 -1.46
C HIS A 335 14.98 5.13 -0.96
N CYS A 336 15.59 4.30 -1.81
CA CYS A 336 16.04 2.94 -1.50
C CYS A 336 14.92 1.92 -1.19
N VAL A 337 13.74 2.05 -1.82
CA VAL A 337 12.56 1.21 -1.58
C VAL A 337 12.52 -0.03 -2.47
N GLY A 338 13.44 -0.98 -2.31
CA GLY A 338 13.52 -2.14 -3.23
C GLY A 338 13.52 -1.70 -4.70
N ASP A 339 12.57 -2.20 -5.49
CA ASP A 339 12.36 -1.80 -6.90
C ASP A 339 11.90 -0.33 -7.12
N VAL A 340 11.59 0.43 -6.07
CA VAL A 340 10.98 1.78 -6.13
C VAL A 340 11.92 2.85 -5.54
N ASN A 341 12.96 3.25 -6.26
CA ASN A 341 13.88 4.29 -5.77
C ASN A 341 13.42 5.72 -6.14
N GLY A 342 13.56 6.67 -5.22
CA GLY A 342 13.25 8.09 -5.45
C GLY A 342 11.76 8.36 -5.65
N PHE A 343 10.89 7.60 -4.99
CA PHE A 343 9.45 7.78 -5.09
C PHE A 343 9.01 9.09 -4.41
N GLN A 344 8.54 10.03 -5.24
CA GLN A 344 7.92 11.25 -4.78
C GLN A 344 6.49 10.97 -4.33
N LEU A 345 6.23 11.20 -3.05
CA LEU A 345 4.91 11.15 -2.46
C LEU A 345 4.49 12.58 -2.13
N ASN A 346 3.82 13.24 -3.09
CA ASN A 346 3.23 14.54 -2.85
C ASN A 346 2.00 14.37 -1.96
N LEU A 347 1.98 15.00 -0.79
CA LEU A 347 0.80 14.99 0.10
C LEU A 347 0.22 16.39 0.29
N SER A 348 0.65 17.39 -0.48
CA SER A 348 0.24 18.78 -0.30
C SER A 348 -1.25 19.03 -0.59
N SER A 349 -1.92 18.11 -1.28
CA SER A 349 -3.38 18.08 -1.47
C SER A 349 -4.06 16.92 -0.77
N PHE A 350 -3.31 16.11 -0.02
CA PHE A 350 -3.79 14.92 0.65
C PHE A 350 -4.39 15.31 2.01
N PRO A 351 -5.73 15.18 2.20
CA PRO A 351 -6.38 15.69 3.40
C PRO A 351 -5.94 14.90 4.64
N MET A 352 -5.68 15.61 5.73
CA MET A 352 -5.27 15.07 7.03
C MET A 352 -6.37 15.36 8.05
N VAL A 353 -7.31 14.42 8.17
CA VAL A 353 -8.55 14.54 8.97
C VAL A 353 -8.43 13.81 10.29
#